data_AF-A0A524QU03-F1
#
_entry.id   AF-A0A524QU03-F1
#
_cell.length_a   1.000
_cell.length_b   1.000
_cell.length_c   1.000
_cell.angle_alpha   90.00
_cell.angle_beta   90.00
_cell.angle_gamma   90.00
#
_symmetry.space_group_name_H-M   'P 1'
#
loop_
_entity.id
_entity.type
_entity.pdbx_description
1 polymer ?
#
loop_
_entity_poly.entity_id
_entity_poly.type
_entity_poly.pdbx_seq_one_letter_code
_entity_poly.pdbx_strand_id
1 'polypeptide(L)'
;MGNRSFSRRGRGGGREPPWSHDWPRAEVNFAKIVNATTFIDNDMSGYAGRILTLDDPELFKYPIATIIEVGYWRPSDSEVANLRAYLLKGGFLNVDDTREDRGGEFYNLQTQLRRALPEYQIL
;
A
#
# COMPACT_ATOMS: atom_id res chain seq x y z
N MET A 1 16.08 -4.40 -12.80
CA MET A 1 16.10 -4.01 -11.38
C MET A 1 16.23 -2.49 -11.31
N GLY A 2 15.11 -1.78 -11.22
CA GLY A 2 15.05 -0.32 -11.25
C GLY A 2 14.82 0.22 -9.84
N ASN A 3 15.68 1.16 -9.43
CA ASN A 3 15.65 1.86 -8.16
C ASN A 3 14.38 2.76 -8.10
N ARG A 4 13.25 2.21 -7.66
CA ARG A 4 11.99 2.95 -7.49
C ARG A 4 11.97 3.54 -6.08
N SER A 5 12.28 4.84 -6.01
CA SER A 5 12.53 5.58 -4.77
C SER A 5 11.25 5.72 -3.95
N PHE A 6 11.16 4.96 -2.86
CA PHE A 6 10.23 5.19 -1.76
C PHE A 6 11.02 5.80 -0.61
N SER A 7 10.68 7.03 -0.23
CA SER A 7 11.36 7.92 0.72
C SER A 7 12.54 8.74 0.17
N ARG A 8 12.27 9.99 -0.23
CA ARG A 8 13.27 11.07 -0.11
C ARG A 8 13.39 11.49 1.35
N ARG A 9 14.01 10.65 2.19
CA ARG A 9 14.74 11.02 3.44
C ARG A 9 15.32 9.77 4.11
N GLY A 10 16.24 9.08 3.44
CA GLY A 10 17.25 8.27 4.13
C GLY A 10 18.35 9.19 4.64
N ARG A 11 18.35 9.55 5.93
CA ARG A 11 19.63 9.90 6.59
C ARG A 11 20.39 8.58 6.77
N GLY A 12 21.61 8.55 6.26
CA GLY A 12 22.44 7.35 6.11
C GLY A 12 22.42 6.38 7.29
N GLY A 13 22.29 5.10 6.94
CA GLY A 13 22.27 3.95 7.83
C GLY A 13 21.36 2.91 7.20
N GLY A 14 21.92 1.77 6.76
CA GLY A 14 21.24 0.73 6.00
C GLY A 14 20.10 0.02 6.75
N ARG A 15 19.04 0.75 7.07
CA ARG A 15 17.77 0.22 7.54
C ARG A 15 16.89 -0.08 6.33
N GLU A 16 16.24 -1.22 6.39
CA GLU A 16 15.19 -1.61 5.45
C GLU A 16 14.12 -0.51 5.37
N PRO A 17 13.50 -0.31 4.20
CA PRO A 17 12.46 0.71 4.08
C PRO A 17 11.29 0.36 5.02
N PRO A 18 10.62 1.36 5.65
CA PRO A 18 9.59 1.08 6.66
C PRO A 18 8.48 0.14 6.20
N TRP A 19 8.11 0.16 4.91
CA TRP A 19 7.07 -0.73 4.39
C TRP A 19 7.46 -2.22 4.39
N SER A 20 8.76 -2.57 4.44
CA SER A 20 9.21 -3.96 4.30
C SER A 20 9.29 -4.71 5.63
N HIS A 21 8.67 -4.19 6.68
CA HIS A 21 8.52 -4.93 7.93
C HIS A 21 7.80 -6.26 7.67
N ASP A 22 8.39 -7.35 8.14
CA ASP A 22 7.96 -8.75 7.94
C ASP A 22 7.90 -9.27 6.49
N TRP A 23 8.20 -8.42 5.50
CA TRP A 23 8.35 -8.83 4.11
C TRP A 23 9.63 -9.68 3.93
N PRO A 24 9.61 -10.76 3.14
CA PRO A 24 8.48 -11.30 2.38
C PRO A 24 7.66 -12.36 3.14
N ARG A 25 7.98 -12.62 4.41
CA ARG A 25 7.43 -13.77 5.12
C ARG A 25 5.92 -13.63 5.35
N ALA A 26 5.46 -12.42 5.68
CA ALA A 26 4.04 -12.14 5.87
C ALA A 26 3.25 -12.40 4.58
N GLU A 27 3.67 -11.83 3.45
CA GLU A 27 3.00 -11.93 2.14
C GLU A 27 2.95 -13.38 1.67
N VAL A 28 4.07 -14.10 1.76
CA VAL A 28 4.15 -15.50 1.36
C VAL A 28 3.19 -16.37 2.19
N ASN A 29 3.09 -16.13 3.49
CA ASN A 29 2.19 -16.90 4.35
C ASN A 29 0.74 -16.54 4.10
N PHE A 30 0.40 -15.25 3.97
CA PHE A 30 -0.94 -14.79 3.65
C PHE A 30 -1.43 -15.40 2.33
N ALA A 31 -0.60 -15.32 1.29
CA ALA A 31 -0.93 -15.87 -0.03
C ALA A 31 -1.14 -17.39 -0.02
N LYS A 32 -0.33 -18.14 0.74
CA LYS A 32 -0.51 -19.58 0.94
C LYS A 32 -1.83 -19.91 1.62
N ILE A 33 -2.23 -19.14 2.63
CA ILE A 33 -3.50 -19.35 3.34
C ILE A 33 -4.68 -19.07 2.39
N VAL A 34 -4.65 -17.98 1.63
CA VAL A 34 -5.68 -17.67 0.62
C VAL A 34 -5.81 -18.82 -0.39
N ASN A 35 -4.69 -19.32 -0.92
CA ASN A 35 -4.71 -20.43 -1.88
C ASN A 35 -5.19 -21.75 -1.26
N ALA A 36 -4.87 -22.00 0.02
CA ALA A 36 -5.29 -23.22 0.72
C ALA A 36 -6.78 -23.22 1.12
N THR A 37 -7.41 -22.05 1.24
CA THR A 37 -8.76 -21.90 1.81
C THR A 37 -9.80 -21.37 0.83
N THR A 38 -9.38 -20.91 -0.35
CA THR A 38 -10.26 -20.31 -1.36
C THR A 38 -9.89 -20.78 -2.77
N PHE A 39 -10.72 -20.45 -3.76
CA PHE A 39 -10.43 -20.65 -5.18
C PHE A 39 -9.92 -19.36 -5.86
N ILE A 40 -9.48 -18.36 -5.09
CA ILE A 40 -8.94 -17.13 -5.66
C ILE A 40 -7.63 -17.45 -6.37
N ASP A 41 -7.53 -17.06 -7.63
CA ASP A 41 -6.28 -17.10 -8.37
C ASP A 41 -5.36 -16.00 -7.83
N ASN A 42 -4.34 -16.42 -7.07
CA ASN A 42 -3.44 -15.53 -6.38
C ASN A 42 -2.08 -15.49 -7.10
N ASP A 43 -1.52 -14.28 -7.27
CA ASP A 43 -0.19 -14.13 -7.87
C ASP A 43 0.89 -14.65 -6.89
N MET A 44 1.28 -15.91 -7.09
CA MET A 44 2.38 -16.53 -6.35
C MET A 44 3.76 -16.19 -6.92
N SER A 45 3.85 -15.34 -7.95
CA SER A 45 5.13 -14.93 -8.51
C SER A 45 5.92 -14.03 -7.54
N GLY A 46 7.25 -14.05 -7.67
CA GLY A 46 8.13 -13.34 -6.77
C GLY A 46 7.98 -13.80 -5.32
N TYR A 47 7.64 -12.85 -4.44
CA TYR A 47 7.41 -13.07 -3.00
C TYR A 47 5.92 -13.02 -2.65
N ALA A 48 5.09 -13.61 -3.52
CA ALA A 48 3.63 -13.69 -3.42
C ALA A 48 2.90 -12.34 -3.51
N GLY A 49 3.18 -11.61 -4.59
CA GLY A 49 2.56 -10.32 -4.90
C GLY A 49 3.51 -9.35 -5.60
N ARG A 50 3.06 -8.11 -5.82
CA ARG A 50 3.84 -7.04 -6.44
C ARG A 50 4.02 -5.86 -5.50
N ILE A 51 5.25 -5.39 -5.37
CA ILE A 51 5.55 -4.10 -4.74
C ILE A 51 5.47 -3.01 -5.81
N LEU A 52 4.43 -2.18 -5.72
CA LEU A 52 4.09 -1.14 -6.69
C LEU A 52 4.01 0.24 -6.00
N THR A 53 4.36 1.30 -6.72
CA THR A 53 3.91 2.66 -6.35
C THR A 53 2.43 2.79 -6.70
N LEU A 54 1.75 3.77 -6.11
CA LEU A 54 0.34 4.00 -6.44
C LEU A 54 0.15 4.51 -7.86
N ASP A 55 1.16 5.14 -8.47
CA ASP A 55 1.14 5.59 -9.86
C ASP A 55 1.74 4.55 -10.84
N ASP A 56 2.04 3.33 -10.39
CA ASP A 56 2.46 2.26 -11.28
C ASP A 56 1.25 1.80 -12.14
N PRO A 57 1.38 1.74 -13.48
CA PRO A 57 0.30 1.31 -14.35
C PRO A 57 -0.13 -0.15 -14.11
N GLU A 58 0.73 -0.99 -13.53
CA GLU A 58 0.36 -2.36 -13.18
C GLU A 58 -0.63 -2.44 -12.01
N LEU A 59 -0.81 -1.37 -11.22
CA LEU A 59 -1.73 -1.36 -10.08
C LEU A 59 -3.14 -1.79 -10.48
N PHE A 60 -3.62 -1.36 -11.65
CA PHE A 60 -4.97 -1.67 -12.14
C PHE A 60 -5.18 -3.12 -12.56
N LYS A 61 -4.13 -3.95 -12.57
CA LYS A 61 -4.25 -5.40 -12.79
C LYS A 61 -4.63 -6.15 -11.51
N TYR A 62 -4.52 -5.52 -10.35
CA TYR A 62 -4.73 -6.14 -9.05
C TYR A 62 -5.91 -5.47 -8.32
N PRO A 63 -7.02 -6.18 -8.06
CA PRO A 63 -8.22 -5.59 -7.46
C PRO A 63 -8.07 -5.28 -5.96
N ILE A 64 -7.03 -5.80 -5.31
CA ILE A 64 -6.73 -5.56 -3.89
C ILE A 64 -5.30 -5.03 -3.78
N ALA A 65 -5.13 -3.91 -3.09
CA ALA A 65 -3.84 -3.33 -2.71
C ALA A 65 -3.75 -3.25 -1.18
N THR A 66 -2.55 -3.47 -0.64
CA THR A 66 -2.28 -3.35 0.80
C THR A 66 -1.21 -2.28 1.01
N ILE A 67 -1.44 -1.40 2.00
CA ILE A 67 -0.45 -0.47 2.52
C ILE A 67 -0.31 -0.66 4.03
N ILE A 68 0.91 -0.54 4.54
CA ILE A 68 1.26 -0.79 5.94
C ILE A 68 1.99 0.46 6.48
N GLU A 69 1.83 0.77 7.76
CA GLU A 69 2.50 1.89 8.45
C GLU A 69 2.32 3.24 7.74
N VAL A 70 1.06 3.68 7.63
CA VAL A 70 0.73 4.93 6.92
C VAL A 70 1.14 6.20 7.67
N GLY A 71 1.78 6.12 8.83
CA GLY A 71 2.23 7.28 9.60
C GLY A 71 3.17 8.22 8.85
N TYR A 72 4.07 7.66 8.04
CA TYR A 72 5.02 8.43 7.22
C TYR A 72 4.68 8.44 5.73
N TRP A 73 3.51 7.90 5.37
CA TRP A 73 3.07 7.80 3.98
C TRP A 73 2.76 9.19 3.40
N ARG A 74 3.45 9.56 2.32
CA ARG A 74 3.37 10.89 1.69
C ARG A 74 3.29 10.73 0.17
N PRO A 75 2.14 10.30 -0.35
CA PRO A 75 1.97 10.08 -1.78
C PRO A 75 2.11 11.39 -2.56
N SER A 76 2.75 11.31 -3.72
CA SER A 76 2.80 12.40 -4.69
C SER A 76 1.40 12.73 -5.23
N ASP A 77 1.27 13.83 -5.98
CA ASP A 77 -0.02 14.15 -6.62
C ASP A 77 -0.41 13.12 -7.70
N SER A 78 0.56 12.51 -8.39
CA SER A 78 0.28 11.42 -9.34
C SER A 78 -0.24 10.17 -8.62
N GLU A 79 0.39 9.81 -7.50
CA GLU A 79 -0.02 8.68 -6.67
C GLU A 79 -1.43 8.88 -6.08
N VAL A 80 -1.76 10.10 -5.63
CA VAL A 80 -3.10 10.44 -5.15
C VAL A 80 -4.14 10.36 -6.27
N ALA A 81 -3.84 10.91 -7.44
CA ALA A 81 -4.75 10.87 -8.59
C ALA A 81 -5.01 9.42 -9.04
N ASN A 82 -3.99 8.57 -8.99
CA ASN A 82 -4.11 7.18 -9.38
C ASN A 82 -4.82 6.34 -8.30
N LEU A 83 -4.59 6.62 -7.01
CA LEU A 83 -5.36 6.03 -5.90
C LEU A 83 -6.85 6.34 -6.03
N ARG A 84 -7.19 7.61 -6.34
CA ARG A 84 -8.57 7.99 -6.65
C ARG A 84 -9.15 7.14 -7.76
N ALA A 85 -8.45 7.05 -8.90
CA ALA A 85 -8.91 6.27 -10.03
C ALA A 85 -9.04 4.77 -9.71
N TYR A 86 -8.13 4.24 -8.88
CA TYR A 86 -8.16 2.85 -8.42
C TYR A 86 -9.42 2.57 -7.60
N LEU A 87 -9.68 3.37 -6.58
CA LEU A 87 -10.84 3.21 -5.70
C LEU A 87 -12.16 3.42 -6.45
N LEU A 88 -12.25 4.44 -7.31
CA LEU A 88 -13.46 4.71 -8.10
C LEU A 88 -13.74 3.65 -9.18
N LYS A 89 -12.73 2.89 -9.61
CA LYS A 89 -12.91 1.73 -10.51
C LYS A 89 -13.25 0.43 -9.76
N GLY A 90 -13.41 0.49 -8.45
CA GLY A 90 -13.77 -0.66 -7.61
C GLY A 90 -12.57 -1.40 -7.01
N GLY A 91 -11.36 -0.83 -7.06
CA GLY A 91 -10.22 -1.36 -6.33
C GLY A 91 -10.42 -1.27 -4.82
N PHE A 92 -9.89 -2.24 -4.09
CA PHE A 92 -9.98 -2.32 -2.63
C PHE A 92 -8.63 -2.03 -1.98
N LEU A 93 -8.58 -1.10 -1.04
CA LEU A 93 -7.38 -0.75 -0.30
C LEU A 93 -7.47 -1.29 1.13
N ASN A 94 -6.61 -2.26 1.46
CA ASN A 94 -6.37 -2.69 2.83
C ASN A 94 -5.29 -1.81 3.47
N VAL A 95 -5.56 -1.29 4.67
CA VAL A 95 -4.63 -0.44 5.43
C VAL A 95 -4.35 -1.11 6.76
N ASP A 96 -3.10 -1.44 7.03
CA ASP A 96 -2.67 -2.16 8.24
C ASP A 96 -1.61 -1.35 9.04
N ASP A 97 -1.45 -1.73 10.30
CA ASP A 97 -0.61 -1.09 11.33
C ASP A 97 -0.72 0.45 11.33
N THR A 98 -1.94 0.91 11.60
CA THR A 98 -2.26 2.34 11.74
C THR A 98 -2.90 2.57 13.09
N ARG A 99 -2.30 3.42 13.93
CA ARG A 99 -2.78 3.67 15.30
C ARG A 99 -3.11 5.14 15.52
N GLU A 100 -4.16 5.39 16.30
CA GLU A 100 -4.56 6.75 16.67
C GLU A 100 -3.61 7.38 17.70
N ASP A 101 -3.13 6.57 18.65
CA ASP A 101 -2.32 6.99 19.80
C ASP A 101 -0.84 7.29 19.46
N ARG A 102 -0.36 6.89 18.28
CA ARG A 102 1.03 7.07 17.84
C ARG A 102 1.20 8.18 16.81
N GLY A 103 1.04 9.44 17.23
CA GLY A 103 1.55 10.57 16.43
C GLY A 103 0.75 10.87 15.16
N GLY A 104 -0.55 10.53 15.13
CA GLY A 104 -1.47 10.99 14.09
C GLY A 104 -1.42 10.19 12.79
N GLU A 105 -1.04 8.91 12.82
CA GLU A 105 -1.02 8.04 11.62
C GLU A 105 -2.41 7.95 10.99
N PHE A 106 -3.44 7.78 11.83
CA PHE A 106 -4.83 7.80 11.39
C PHE A 106 -5.22 9.13 10.76
N TYR A 107 -4.75 10.25 11.32
CA TYR A 107 -4.97 11.59 10.74
C TYR A 107 -4.26 11.75 9.39
N ASN A 108 -3.05 11.19 9.24
CA ASN A 108 -2.36 11.19 7.95
C ASN A 108 -3.13 10.38 6.91
N LEU A 109 -3.60 9.17 7.26
CA LEU A 109 -4.47 8.36 6.40
C LEU A 109 -5.69 9.16 5.94
N GLN A 110 -6.43 9.76 6.88
CA GLN A 110 -7.60 10.59 6.60
C GLN A 110 -7.26 11.77 5.68
N THR A 111 -6.11 12.41 5.89
CA THR A 111 -5.62 13.50 5.04
C THR A 111 -5.36 13.03 3.61
N GLN A 112 -4.69 11.89 3.42
CA GLN A 112 -4.41 11.36 2.07
C GLN A 112 -5.69 10.87 1.38
N LEU A 113 -6.61 10.24 2.11
CA LEU A 113 -7.90 9.80 1.58
C LEU A 113 -8.76 11.00 1.16
N ARG A 114 -8.76 12.10 1.92
CA ARG A 114 -9.42 13.35 1.52
C ARG A 114 -8.80 13.99 0.28
N ARG A 115 -7.48 13.86 0.07
CA ARG A 115 -6.86 14.29 -1.19
C ARG A 115 -7.33 13.45 -2.38
N ALA A 116 -7.49 12.14 -2.21
CA ALA A 116 -7.92 11.24 -3.28
C ALA A 116 -9.44 11.30 -3.55
N LEU A 117 -10.26 11.43 -2.52
CA LEU A 117 -11.71 11.30 -2.56
C LEU A 117 -12.39 12.47 -1.82
N PRO A 118 -12.14 13.74 -2.21
CA PRO A 118 -12.60 14.92 -1.48
C PRO A 118 -14.12 15.06 -1.39
N GLU A 119 -14.85 14.48 -2.33
CA GLU A 119 -16.31 14.54 -2.38
C GLU A 119 -17.02 13.49 -1.52
N TYR A 120 -16.27 12.53 -0.96
CA TYR A 120 -16.83 11.46 -0.13
C TYR A 120 -16.53 11.71 1.34
N GLN A 121 -17.52 11.42 2.19
CA GLN A 121 -17.29 11.40 3.64
C GLN A 121 -16.54 10.11 3.99
N ILE A 122 -15.21 10.22 4.09
CA ILE A 122 -14.32 9.12 4.43
C ILE A 122 -13.59 9.49 5.71
N LEU A 123 -14.03 8.84 6.80
CA LEU A 123 -13.51 8.94 8.17
C LEU A 123 -13.58 10.36 8.78
#